data_AF-A0A1W1E8F0-F1
#
_entry.id   AF-A0A1W1E8F0-F1
#
_cell.length_a   1.000
_cell.length_b   1.000
_cell.length_c   1.000
_cell.angle_alpha   90.00
_cell.angle_beta   90.00
_cell.angle_gamma   90.00
#
_symmetry.space_group_name_H-M   'P 1'
#
loop_
_entity.id
_entity.type
_entity.pdbx_description
1 polymer ?
#
loop_
_entity_poly.entity_id
_entity_poly.type
_entity_poly.pdbx_seq_one_letter_code
_entity_poly.pdbx_strand_id
1 'polypeptide(L)'
;MHALDGLKSHASAKEVRALAYDIVWRAAVLNREFDRTTPPKFHNFLVNIGLKKRGLCYHFSDGLYRYLKARKSHYRHFDFHLIGAHIGSYWLEHNALAVTRKGGRVLDGIVVDAWRQTGTVFVSPIGKDRAYRWVHRPSRECL
;
A
#
# COMPACT_ATOMS: atom_id res chain seq x y z
N MET A 1 -1.83 4.40 -14.49
CA MET A 1 -0.64 5.28 -14.62
C MET A 1 -0.86 6.74 -14.23
N HIS A 2 -2.10 7.27 -14.17
CA HIS A 2 -2.35 8.71 -13.95
C HIS A 2 -2.25 9.25 -12.50
N ALA A 3 -2.31 8.40 -11.47
CA ALA A 3 -2.32 8.89 -10.08
C ALA A 3 -0.98 9.48 -9.61
N LEU A 4 0.13 9.03 -10.18
CA LEU A 4 1.47 9.55 -9.87
C LEU A 4 1.74 10.94 -10.45
N ASP A 5 0.90 11.39 -11.41
CA ASP A 5 1.05 12.69 -12.06
C ASP A 5 0.83 13.85 -11.08
N GLY A 6 0.03 13.64 -10.02
CA GLY A 6 -0.21 14.62 -8.96
C GLY A 6 1.00 14.89 -8.05
N LEU A 7 2.05 14.05 -8.11
CA LEU A 7 3.26 14.22 -7.28
C LEU A 7 4.42 14.92 -8.03
N LYS A 8 4.21 15.30 -9.30
CA LYS A 8 5.28 15.66 -10.25
C LYS A 8 6.05 16.95 -9.98
N SER A 9 5.58 17.88 -9.13
CA SER A 9 6.11 19.26 -9.26
C SER A 9 7.59 19.47 -8.89
N HIS A 10 8.30 18.48 -8.33
CA HIS A 10 9.78 18.51 -8.21
C HIS A 10 10.50 17.17 -8.43
N ALA A 11 9.77 16.05 -8.63
CA ALA A 11 10.39 14.75 -8.83
C ALA A 11 10.74 14.54 -10.30
N SER A 12 11.92 13.98 -10.60
CA SER A 12 12.27 13.65 -11.98
C SER A 12 11.33 12.56 -12.52
N ALA A 13 10.99 12.60 -13.81
CA ALA A 13 10.20 11.54 -14.44
C ALA A 13 10.85 10.15 -14.29
N LYS A 14 12.19 10.11 -14.16
CA LYS A 14 12.95 8.90 -13.87
C LYS A 14 12.63 8.35 -12.48
N GLU A 15 12.62 9.19 -11.45
CA GLU A 15 12.33 8.79 -10.07
C GLU A 15 10.88 8.33 -9.90
N VAL A 16 9.92 9.03 -10.52
CA VAL A 16 8.50 8.62 -10.53
C VAL A 16 8.33 7.24 -11.17
N ARG A 17 8.99 7.01 -12.32
CA ARG A 17 8.94 5.70 -13.01
C ARG A 17 9.60 4.60 -12.19
N ALA A 18 10.74 4.88 -11.56
CA ALA A 18 11.42 3.93 -10.69
C ALA A 18 10.54 3.55 -9.50
N LEU A 19 9.90 4.53 -8.86
CA LEU A 19 9.00 4.29 -7.73
C LEU A 19 7.79 3.46 -8.15
N ALA A 20 7.17 3.76 -9.30
CA ALA A 20 6.05 3.00 -9.84
C ALA A 20 6.45 1.54 -10.09
N TYR A 21 7.61 1.34 -10.72
CA TYR A 21 8.15 0.00 -11.00
C TYR A 21 8.39 -0.78 -9.71
N ASP A 22 9.05 -0.17 -8.72
CA ASP A 22 9.37 -0.79 -7.44
C ASP A 22 8.10 -1.19 -6.66
N ILE A 23 7.06 -0.35 -6.68
CA ILE A 23 5.75 -0.66 -6.08
C ILE A 23 5.13 -1.89 -6.74
N VAL A 24 5.00 -1.88 -8.07
CA VAL A 24 4.36 -2.97 -8.82
C VAL A 24 5.15 -4.26 -8.67
N TRP A 25 6.48 -4.18 -8.80
CA TRP A 25 7.38 -5.33 -8.67
C TRP A 25 7.30 -5.93 -7.26
N ARG A 26 7.42 -5.11 -6.20
CA ARG A 26 7.38 -5.64 -4.83
C ARG A 26 6.01 -6.21 -4.48
N ALA A 27 4.93 -5.58 -4.93
CA ALA A 27 3.59 -6.13 -4.79
C ALA A 27 3.43 -7.48 -5.48
N ALA A 28 3.97 -7.66 -6.68
CA ALA A 28 3.96 -8.94 -7.38
C ALA A 28 4.77 -10.01 -6.64
N VAL A 29 5.93 -9.65 -6.08
CA VAL A 29 6.73 -10.56 -5.24
C VAL A 29 5.96 -10.97 -3.99
N LEU A 30 5.35 -10.01 -3.27
CA LEU A 30 4.52 -10.28 -2.09
C LEU A 30 3.34 -11.20 -2.44
N ASN A 31 2.65 -10.96 -3.55
CA ASN A 31 1.57 -11.84 -4.02
C ASN A 31 2.06 -13.28 -4.21
N ARG A 32 3.23 -13.48 -4.85
CA ARG A 32 3.81 -14.82 -5.03
C ARG A 32 4.27 -15.47 -3.73
N GLU A 33 4.85 -14.69 -2.81
CA GLU A 33 5.24 -15.15 -1.47
C GLU A 33 4.01 -15.67 -0.72
N PHE A 34 2.90 -14.92 -0.73
CA PHE A 34 1.68 -15.33 -0.03
C PHE A 34 0.97 -16.48 -0.72
N ASP A 35 0.86 -16.48 -2.05
CA ASP A 35 0.21 -17.56 -2.82
C ASP A 35 0.84 -18.93 -2.52
N ARG A 36 2.19 -18.98 -2.50
CA ARG A 36 2.96 -20.20 -2.16
C ARG A 36 2.77 -20.68 -0.73
N THR A 37 2.45 -19.80 0.20
CA THR A 37 2.25 -20.14 1.62
C THR A 37 0.81 -20.55 1.95
N THR A 38 -0.10 -20.54 0.97
CA THR A 38 -1.52 -20.88 1.17
C THR A 38 -1.92 -22.19 0.48
N PRO A 39 -2.52 -23.16 1.21
CA PRO A 39 -3.01 -24.41 0.62
C PRO A 39 -4.12 -24.18 -0.44
N PRO A 40 -4.28 -25.09 -1.44
CA PRO A 40 -5.26 -24.96 -2.54
C PRO A 40 -6.72 -24.74 -2.09
N LYS A 41 -7.09 -25.17 -0.88
CA LYS A 41 -8.43 -24.96 -0.28
C LYS A 41 -8.71 -23.50 0.13
N PHE A 42 -7.74 -22.59 0.01
CA PHE A 42 -7.89 -21.18 0.36
C PHE A 42 -8.85 -20.40 -0.54
N HIS A 43 -9.09 -20.89 -1.76
CA HIS A 43 -9.93 -20.22 -2.75
C HIS A 43 -11.39 -20.04 -2.27
N ASN A 44 -11.93 -20.99 -1.50
CA ASN A 44 -13.28 -20.89 -0.93
C ASN A 44 -13.34 -20.21 0.45
N PHE A 45 -12.21 -20.10 1.16
CA PHE A 45 -12.12 -19.50 2.50
C PHE A 45 -11.98 -17.96 2.45
N LEU A 46 -11.30 -17.43 1.44
CA LEU A 46 -11.16 -15.99 1.20
C LEU A 46 -12.45 -15.33 0.69
N VAL A 47 -13.34 -16.13 0.09
CA VAL A 47 -14.63 -15.68 -0.47
C VAL A 47 -15.70 -15.48 0.62
N ASN A 48 -15.61 -16.13 1.79
CA ASN A 48 -16.75 -16.20 2.73
C ASN A 48 -16.61 -15.52 4.12
N ILE A 49 -15.43 -15.29 4.74
CA ILE A 49 -15.42 -15.15 6.23
C ILE A 49 -14.48 -14.13 6.89
N GLY A 50 -13.89 -13.14 6.22
CA GLY A 50 -13.32 -11.96 6.92
C GLY A 50 -12.20 -12.17 7.98
N LEU A 51 -11.69 -13.39 8.19
CA LEU A 51 -10.79 -13.76 9.31
C LEU A 51 -9.30 -13.62 8.99
N LYS A 52 -8.89 -13.73 7.71
CA LYS A 52 -7.48 -13.54 7.29
C LYS A 52 -7.08 -12.10 6.92
N LYS A 53 -8.02 -11.15 6.97
CA LYS A 53 -7.76 -9.74 6.63
C LYS A 53 -6.65 -9.12 7.49
N ARG A 54 -6.54 -9.52 8.78
CA ARG A 54 -5.55 -8.98 9.72
C ARG A 54 -4.09 -9.30 9.37
N GLY A 55 -3.80 -10.44 8.75
CA GLY A 55 -2.42 -10.77 8.39
C GLY A 55 -2.03 -10.11 7.06
N LEU A 56 -2.85 -10.34 6.03
CA LEU A 56 -2.42 -10.08 4.66
C LEU A 56 -2.31 -8.58 4.35
N CYS A 57 -3.30 -7.75 4.67
CA CYS A 57 -3.20 -6.30 4.39
C CYS A 57 -2.04 -5.64 5.15
N TYR A 58 -1.75 -6.12 6.37
CA TYR A 58 -0.57 -5.72 7.14
C TYR A 58 0.71 -6.15 6.44
N HIS A 59 0.84 -7.42 6.05
CA HIS A 59 2.03 -7.90 5.36
C HIS A 59 2.29 -7.21 4.02
N PHE A 60 1.24 -6.89 3.25
CA PHE A 60 1.37 -6.12 2.02
C PHE A 60 1.85 -4.69 2.30
N SER A 61 1.19 -3.98 3.22
CA SER A 61 1.55 -2.60 3.55
C SER A 61 2.93 -2.50 4.21
N ASP A 62 3.28 -3.39 5.14
CA ASP A 62 4.59 -3.44 5.80
C ASP A 62 5.68 -3.89 4.84
N GLY A 63 5.41 -4.89 3.99
CA GLY A 63 6.35 -5.39 2.99
C GLY A 63 6.72 -4.32 1.97
N LEU A 64 5.74 -3.51 1.52
CA LEU A 64 5.98 -2.36 0.66
C LEU A 64 6.70 -1.24 1.41
N TYR A 65 6.25 -0.91 2.63
CA TYR A 65 6.85 0.15 3.44
C TYR A 65 8.32 -0.12 3.74
N ARG A 66 8.65 -1.32 4.23
CA ARG A 66 10.04 -1.72 4.53
C ARG A 66 10.92 -1.66 3.27
N TYR A 67 10.42 -2.19 2.16
CA TYR A 67 11.15 -2.19 0.88
C TYR A 67 11.47 -0.77 0.39
N LEU A 68 10.47 0.12 0.39
CA LEU A 68 10.64 1.50 -0.08
C LEU A 68 11.44 2.35 0.92
N LYS A 69 11.26 2.13 2.23
CA LYS A 69 12.02 2.81 3.28
C LYS A 69 13.51 2.44 3.23
N ALA A 70 13.85 1.17 2.98
CA ALA A 70 15.23 0.74 2.77
C ALA A 70 15.87 1.43 1.55
N ARG A 71 15.06 1.85 0.58
CA ARG A 71 15.48 2.56 -0.64
C ARG A 71 15.26 4.07 -0.58
N LYS A 72 15.01 4.63 0.60
CA LYS A 72 14.65 6.05 0.76
C LYS A 72 15.69 7.02 0.16
N SER A 73 16.97 6.65 0.13
CA SER A 73 18.04 7.43 -0.52
C SER A 73 17.83 7.62 -2.03
N HIS A 74 17.13 6.69 -2.69
CA HIS A 74 16.75 6.75 -4.11
C HIS A 74 15.47 7.57 -4.36
N TYR A 75 14.65 7.78 -3.32
CA TYR A 75 13.35 8.46 -3.37
C TYR A 75 13.35 9.74 -2.54
N ARG A 76 14.21 10.68 -2.93
CA ARG A 76 14.44 11.93 -2.20
C ARG A 76 13.21 12.84 -2.18
N HIS A 77 12.29 12.70 -3.14
CA HIS A 77 11.10 13.55 -3.25
C HIS A 77 9.83 12.93 -2.68
N PHE A 78 9.89 11.71 -2.12
CA PHE A 78 8.70 10.97 -1.70
C PHE A 78 8.79 10.43 -0.28
N ASP A 79 7.84 10.71 0.60
CA ASP A 79 7.76 10.05 1.90
C ASP A 79 6.74 8.89 1.88
N PHE A 80 6.99 7.91 2.74
CA PHE A 80 6.24 6.66 2.84
C PHE A 80 5.61 6.59 4.22
N HIS A 81 4.32 6.30 4.29
CA HIS A 81 3.56 6.30 5.53
C HIS A 81 2.62 5.10 5.58
N LEU A 82 2.37 4.59 6.78
CA LEU A 82 1.36 3.57 6.99
C LEU A 82 0.03 4.25 7.23
N ILE A 83 -1.01 3.80 6.54
CA ILE A 83 -2.38 4.30 6.71
C ILE A 83 -3.32 3.13 7.01
N GLY A 84 -4.43 3.43 7.66
CA GLY A 84 -5.48 2.47 7.90
C GLY A 84 -6.87 3.06 7.71
N ALA A 85 -7.86 2.20 7.52
CA ALA A 85 -9.28 2.54 7.50
C ALA A 85 -10.02 1.61 8.47
N HIS A 86 -11.15 2.09 9.02
CA HIS A 86 -11.95 1.36 10.01
C HIS A 86 -11.11 0.81 11.19
N ILE A 87 -10.16 1.61 11.69
CA ILE A 87 -9.25 1.20 12.77
C ILE A 87 -10.06 0.77 14.01
N GLY A 88 -9.71 -0.39 14.56
CA GLY A 88 -10.40 -0.98 15.71
C GLY A 88 -11.63 -1.82 15.33
N SER A 89 -12.07 -1.79 14.06
CA SER A 89 -13.12 -2.70 13.58
C SER A 89 -12.51 -4.07 13.26
N TYR A 90 -12.92 -5.08 14.02
CA TYR A 90 -12.38 -6.43 13.89
C TYR A 90 -12.48 -7.02 12.46
N TRP A 91 -13.55 -6.69 11.73
CA TRP A 91 -13.85 -7.27 10.41
C TRP A 91 -13.54 -6.35 9.22
N LEU A 92 -13.47 -5.05 9.47
CA LEU A 92 -13.39 -4.02 8.43
C LEU A 92 -12.07 -3.25 8.43
N GLU A 93 -11.24 -3.41 9.47
CA GLU A 93 -9.95 -2.76 9.50
C GLU A 93 -9.11 -3.15 8.28
N HIS A 94 -8.61 -2.14 7.59
CA HIS A 94 -7.83 -2.29 6.38
C HIS A 94 -6.60 -1.40 6.41
N ASN A 95 -5.49 -1.89 5.90
CA ASN A 95 -4.19 -1.26 6.00
C ASN A 95 -3.53 -1.18 4.64
N ALA A 96 -2.92 -0.03 4.36
CA ALA A 96 -2.27 0.25 3.09
C ALA A 96 -1.05 1.16 3.29
N LEU A 97 -0.31 1.38 2.21
CA LEU A 97 0.78 2.35 2.16
C LEU A 97 0.24 3.66 1.60
N ALA A 98 0.64 4.78 2.21
CA ALA A 98 0.54 6.10 1.58
C ALA A 98 1.90 6.53 1.06
N VAL A 99 1.88 7.12 -0.13
CA VAL A 99 3.03 7.78 -0.74
C VAL A 99 2.71 9.26 -0.88
N THR A 100 3.57 10.11 -0.35
CA THR A 100 3.41 11.57 -0.36
C THR A 100 4.61 12.20 -1.02
N ARG A 101 4.49 13.49 -1.38
CA ARG A 101 5.69 14.31 -1.58
C ARG A 101 6.44 14.44 -0.26
N LYS A 102 7.76 14.61 -0.33
CA LYS A 102 8.59 14.85 0.85
C LYS A 102 8.07 16.05 1.65
N GLY A 103 7.82 15.85 2.95
CA GLY A 103 7.25 16.86 3.84
C GLY A 103 5.77 17.19 3.61
N GLY A 104 5.09 16.50 2.69
CA GLY A 104 3.67 16.68 2.40
C GLY A 104 2.78 16.03 3.46
N ARG A 105 1.53 16.52 3.57
CA ARG A 105 0.54 15.90 4.45
C ARG A 105 0.15 14.53 3.91
N VAL A 106 -0.03 13.55 4.79
CA VAL A 106 -0.35 12.17 4.41
C VAL A 106 -1.63 12.07 3.60
N LEU A 107 -2.67 12.82 3.99
CA LEU A 107 -3.98 12.76 3.32
C LEU A 107 -3.99 13.44 1.93
N ASP A 108 -2.96 14.20 1.57
CA ASP A 108 -2.79 14.77 0.24
C ASP A 108 -2.05 13.82 -0.73
N GLY A 109 -1.56 12.68 -0.22
CA GLY A 109 -0.83 11.69 -0.99
C GLY A 109 -1.73 10.75 -1.79
N ILE A 110 -1.11 9.69 -2.28
CA ILE A 110 -1.78 8.55 -2.90
C ILE A 110 -1.79 7.36 -1.94
N VAL A 111 -2.86 6.58 -1.97
CA VAL A 111 -2.88 5.23 -1.39
C VAL A 111 -2.32 4.26 -2.41
N VAL A 112 -1.51 3.32 -1.93
CA VAL A 112 -0.96 2.18 -2.64
C VAL A 112 -1.41 0.93 -1.88
N ASP A 113 -2.32 0.19 -2.51
CA ASP A 113 -3.00 -0.95 -1.90
C ASP A 113 -2.87 -2.17 -2.81
N ALA A 114 -1.93 -3.03 -2.46
CA ALA A 114 -1.64 -4.27 -3.18
C ALA A 114 -2.51 -5.46 -2.72
N TRP A 115 -3.43 -5.25 -1.77
CA TRP A 115 -4.30 -6.28 -1.22
C TRP A 115 -5.72 -6.19 -1.77
N ARG A 116 -6.26 -4.98 -1.91
CA ARG A 116 -7.67 -4.74 -2.26
C ARG A 116 -8.09 -5.31 -3.60
N GLN A 117 -7.18 -5.38 -4.57
CA GLN A 117 -7.45 -5.97 -5.88
C GLN A 117 -6.50 -7.15 -6.09
N THR A 118 -7.06 -8.35 -6.25
CA THR A 118 -6.26 -9.55 -6.48
C THR A 118 -5.40 -9.38 -7.72
N GLY A 119 -4.09 -9.58 -7.58
CA GLY A 119 -3.13 -9.55 -8.69
C GLY A 119 -2.78 -8.16 -9.24
N THR A 120 -3.37 -7.07 -8.73
CA THR A 120 -3.08 -5.70 -9.20
C THR A 120 -2.94 -4.71 -8.06
N VAL A 121 -2.07 -3.72 -8.22
CA VAL A 121 -1.90 -2.65 -7.22
C VAL A 121 -2.93 -1.57 -7.47
N PHE A 122 -3.82 -1.37 -6.50
CA PHE A 122 -4.73 -0.24 -6.49
C PHE A 122 -3.96 1.04 -6.10
N VAL A 123 -4.12 2.09 -6.91
CA VAL A 123 -3.52 3.40 -6.64
C VAL A 123 -4.55 4.50 -6.87
N SER A 124 -4.75 5.36 -5.88
CA SER A 124 -5.67 6.49 -5.96
C SER A 124 -5.20 7.64 -5.06
N PRO A 125 -5.49 8.91 -5.37
CA PRO A 125 -5.42 9.97 -4.37
C PRO A 125 -6.26 9.61 -3.14
N ILE A 126 -5.73 9.81 -1.93
CA ILE A 126 -6.38 9.39 -0.68
C ILE A 126 -7.77 10.03 -0.55
N GLY A 127 -7.90 11.32 -0.81
CA GLY A 127 -9.19 12.03 -0.76
C GLY A 127 -10.20 11.62 -1.85
N LYS A 128 -9.79 10.83 -2.86
CA LYS A 128 -10.68 10.35 -3.93
C LYS A 128 -11.10 8.89 -3.76
N ASP A 129 -10.54 8.17 -2.78
CA ASP A 129 -10.98 6.81 -2.50
C ASP A 129 -12.31 6.81 -1.74
N ARG A 130 -13.39 6.42 -2.43
CA ARG A 130 -14.73 6.40 -1.85
C ARG A 130 -15.01 5.16 -0.99
N ALA A 131 -14.20 4.11 -1.10
CA ALA A 131 -14.45 2.87 -0.37
C ALA A 131 -13.93 2.92 1.07
N TYR A 132 -12.91 3.73 1.33
CA TYR A 132 -12.22 3.77 2.62
C TYR A 132 -11.95 5.20 3.06
N ARG A 133 -12.25 5.48 4.33
CA ARG A 133 -11.82 6.72 4.98
C ARG A 133 -10.46 6.47 5.66
N TRP A 134 -9.41 6.83 4.96
CA TRP A 134 -8.03 6.62 5.40
C TRP A 134 -7.63 7.59 6.52
N VAL A 135 -6.87 7.07 7.49
CA VAL A 135 -6.22 7.85 8.53
C VAL A 135 -4.74 7.46 8.61
N HIS A 136 -3.90 8.44 8.93
CA HIS A 136 -2.47 8.24 9.10
C HIS A 136 -2.19 7.44 10.39
N ARG A 137 -1.27 6.46 10.31
CA ARG A 137 -0.85 5.63 11.44
C ARG A 137 0.65 5.82 11.75
N PRO A 138 1.08 6.98 12.26
CA PRO A 138 2.51 7.27 12.51
C PRO A 138 3.13 6.37 13.58
N SER A 139 2.34 5.90 14.55
CA SER A 139 2.77 5.03 15.65
C SER A 139 2.67 3.54 15.32
N ARG A 140 2.25 3.17 14.11
CA ARG A 140 2.15 1.76 13.73
C ARG A 140 3.53 1.22 13.39
N GLU A 141 4.02 0.33 14.24
CA GLU A 141 5.20 -0.48 13.92
C GLU A 141 4.85 -1.52 12.86
N CYS A 142 5.83 -1.87 12.02
CA CYS A 142 5.65 -2.96 11.07
C CYS A 142 5.68 -4.29 11.82
N LEU A 143 4.70 -5.16 11.54
CA LEU A 143 4.56 -6.49 12.14
C LEU A 143 5.53 -7.52 11.54
#